data_AF-A0A845PT42-F1
#
_entry.id   AF-A0A845PT42-F1
#
_cell.length_a   1.000
_cell.length_b   1.000
_cell.length_c   1.000
_cell.angle_alpha   90.00
_cell.angle_beta   90.00
_cell.angle_gamma   90.00
#
_symmetry.space_group_name_H-M   'P 1'
#
loop_
_entity.id
_entity.type
_entity.pdbx_description
1 polymer ?
#
loop_
_entity_poly.entity_id
_entity_poly.type
_entity_poly.pdbx_seq_one_letter_code
_entity_poly.pdbx_strand_id
1 'polypeptide(L)'
;MSNDNNIFGCYVSVTGGNYTDTQEQKDLAIEQGRLFRSYIWGDSGICDTLKKLNNENYGKDLKLALFQFYVNPIFFEIDNLPEIENYRKKEKSIGIPIIVNDNNFFSKSEESRIEFLKESILQKMDSLEEVVKKKKLDTDVELLRKDLVKLLK
;
A
#
# COMPACT_ATOMS: atom_id res chain seq x y z
N MET A 1 15.76 -6.44 13.57
CA MET A 1 14.46 -5.79 13.34
C MET A 1 14.74 -4.31 13.35
N SER A 2 14.56 -3.60 12.23
CA SER A 2 14.79 -2.16 12.21
C SER A 2 13.76 -1.50 13.14
N ASN A 3 14.22 -0.65 14.05
CA ASN A 3 13.39 0.21 14.89
C ASN A 3 12.82 1.35 14.05
N ASP A 4 12.10 1.00 12.98
CA ASP A 4 11.50 1.97 12.11
C ASP A 4 10.22 2.45 12.79
N ASN A 5 10.30 3.61 13.45
CA ASN A 5 9.15 4.27 14.09
C ASN A 5 8.18 4.87 13.07
N ASN A 6 8.16 4.38 11.83
CA ASN A 6 7.39 4.93 10.74
C ASN A 6 5.97 4.37 10.79
N ILE A 7 4.96 5.23 10.62
CA ILE A 7 3.56 4.80 10.67
C ILE A 7 3.12 4.04 9.42
N PHE A 8 3.81 4.25 8.30
CA PHE A 8 3.51 3.58 7.04
C PHE A 8 4.59 2.60 6.64
N GLY A 9 4.16 1.45 6.11
CA GLY A 9 5.01 0.48 5.45
C GLY A 9 4.43 0.07 4.11
N CYS A 10 5.25 -0.57 3.28
CA CYS A 10 4.83 -1.13 2.00
C CYS A 10 5.14 -2.63 1.94
N TYR A 11 4.26 -3.38 1.30
CA TYR A 11 4.42 -4.77 0.93
C TYR A 11 3.94 -4.95 -0.52
N VAL A 12 4.62 -5.79 -1.29
CA VAL A 12 4.24 -6.07 -2.69
C VAL A 12 4.12 -7.58 -2.87
N SER A 13 2.91 -8.03 -3.19
CA SER A 13 2.60 -9.37 -3.70
C SER A 13 2.48 -9.31 -5.21
N VAL A 14 3.12 -10.25 -5.92
CA VAL A 14 3.06 -10.32 -7.39
C VAL A 14 2.61 -11.72 -7.78
N THR A 15 1.56 -11.81 -8.59
CA THR A 15 1.17 -13.07 -9.21
C THR A 15 2.15 -13.41 -10.33
N GLY A 16 2.91 -14.49 -10.18
CA GLY A 16 3.93 -14.91 -11.16
C GLY A 16 3.41 -15.67 -12.39
N GLY A 17 2.10 -15.62 -12.64
CA GLY A 17 1.41 -16.42 -13.65
C GLY A 17 0.85 -17.75 -13.13
N ASN A 18 -0.11 -18.31 -13.86
CA ASN A 18 -0.76 -19.57 -13.57
C ASN A 18 0.00 -20.76 -14.16
N TYR A 19 -0.33 -21.98 -13.70
CA TYR A 19 0.25 -23.21 -14.22
C TYR A 19 0.06 -23.35 -15.75
N THR A 20 -1.09 -22.89 -16.26
CA THR A 20 -1.47 -22.95 -17.68
C THR A 20 -0.89 -21.82 -18.53
N ASP A 21 -0.21 -20.85 -17.92
CA ASP A 21 0.30 -19.70 -18.66
C ASP A 21 1.51 -20.10 -19.52
N THR A 22 1.58 -19.47 -20.69
CA THR A 22 2.75 -19.53 -21.58
C THR A 22 3.98 -18.93 -20.91
N GLN A 23 5.17 -19.24 -21.44
CA GLN A 23 6.41 -18.64 -20.92
C GLN A 23 6.40 -17.11 -21.07
N GLU A 24 5.90 -16.59 -22.19
CA GLU A 24 5.79 -15.15 -22.44
C GLU A 24 4.92 -14.44 -21.38
N GLN A 25 3.82 -15.05 -20.97
CA GLN A 25 2.95 -14.51 -19.92
C GLN A 25 3.64 -14.49 -18.55
N LYS A 26 4.42 -15.53 -18.23
CA LYS A 26 5.19 -15.60 -16.97
C LYS A 26 6.32 -14.58 -16.96
N ASP A 27 7.03 -14.43 -18.08
CA ASP A 27 8.09 -13.43 -18.24
C ASP A 27 7.53 -12.01 -18.09
N LEU A 28 6.37 -11.74 -18.71
CA LEU A 28 5.66 -10.47 -18.54
C LEU A 28 5.32 -10.20 -17.07
N ALA A 29 4.79 -11.19 -16.34
CA ALA A 29 4.46 -11.04 -14.92
C ALA A 29 5.70 -10.73 -14.05
N ILE A 30 6.83 -11.36 -14.35
CA ILE A 30 8.12 -11.08 -13.69
C ILE A 30 8.56 -9.63 -13.95
N GLU A 31 8.53 -9.19 -15.20
CA GLU A 31 8.93 -7.82 -15.58
C GLU A 31 7.99 -6.78 -14.97
N GLN A 32 6.68 -7.02 -14.97
CA GLN A 32 5.71 -6.15 -14.30
C GLN A 32 5.94 -6.09 -12.79
N GLY A 33 6.25 -7.22 -12.15
CA GLY A 33 6.62 -7.27 -10.73
C GLY A 33 7.89 -6.47 -10.44
N ARG A 34 8.92 -6.61 -11.28
CA ARG A 34 10.18 -5.87 -11.15
C ARG A 34 9.97 -4.37 -11.34
N LEU A 35 9.23 -4.00 -12.39
CA LEU A 35 8.85 -2.62 -12.67
C LEU A 35 8.09 -2.02 -11.49
N PHE A 36 7.02 -2.67 -11.00
CA PHE A 36 6.24 -2.12 -9.90
C PHE A 36 7.09 -1.92 -8.63
N ARG A 37 7.98 -2.86 -8.32
CA ARG A 37 8.91 -2.74 -7.18
C ARG A 37 9.82 -1.51 -7.28
N SER A 38 10.21 -1.06 -8.48
CA SER A 38 11.00 0.17 -8.61
C SER A 38 10.22 1.43 -8.23
N TYR A 39 8.90 1.45 -8.38
CA TYR A 39 8.06 2.57 -7.89
C TYR A 39 7.85 2.53 -6.38
N ILE A 40 8.01 1.37 -5.74
CA ILE A 40 7.86 1.25 -4.29
C ILE A 40 9.21 1.50 -3.58
N TRP A 41 10.31 0.92 -4.08
CA TRP A 41 11.62 0.91 -3.43
C TRP A 41 12.80 1.32 -4.31
N GLY A 42 12.58 1.87 -5.51
CA GLY A 42 13.65 2.46 -6.31
C GLY A 42 14.10 3.81 -5.76
N ASP A 43 15.00 4.49 -6.49
CA ASP A 43 15.63 5.76 -6.06
C ASP A 43 14.64 6.89 -5.72
N SER A 44 13.43 6.83 -6.28
CA SER A 44 12.32 7.75 -5.97
C SER A 44 11.07 6.98 -5.54
N GLY A 45 11.26 5.82 -4.90
CA GLY A 45 10.20 4.93 -4.48
C GLY A 45 9.30 5.56 -3.43
N ILE A 46 8.00 5.34 -3.54
CA ILE A 46 7.02 5.95 -2.64
C ILE A 46 7.19 5.47 -1.19
N CYS A 47 7.70 4.26 -0.97
CA CYS A 47 7.87 3.72 0.39
C CYS A 47 8.84 4.56 1.22
N ASP A 48 9.93 5.04 0.65
CA ASP A 48 10.91 5.85 1.39
C ASP A 48 10.39 7.25 1.68
N THR A 49 9.52 7.76 0.80
CA THR A 49 8.75 8.97 1.08
C THR A 49 7.83 8.75 2.28
N LEU A 50 7.01 7.69 2.28
CA LEU A 50 6.05 7.37 3.35
C LEU A 50 6.72 7.16 4.72
N LYS A 51 7.93 6.59 4.74
CA LYS A 51 8.70 6.38 5.97
C LYS A 51 9.03 7.67 6.74
N LYS A 52 8.89 8.85 6.13
CA LYS A 52 9.15 10.13 6.81
C LYS A 52 8.13 10.46 7.90
N LEU A 53 6.98 9.78 7.93
CA LEU A 53 5.94 9.99 8.93
C LEU A 53 6.12 9.02 10.11
N ASN A 54 6.42 9.57 11.29
CA ASN A 54 6.66 8.80 12.51
C ASN A 54 5.35 8.53 13.27
N ASN A 55 5.11 7.29 13.70
CA ASN A 55 3.89 6.89 14.40
C ASN A 55 3.63 7.64 15.70
N GLU A 56 4.68 8.02 16.44
CA GLU A 56 4.55 8.69 17.73
C GLU A 56 3.93 10.09 17.61
N ASN A 57 3.98 10.70 16.43
CA ASN A 57 3.39 12.00 16.14
C ASN A 57 1.86 11.95 16.01
N TYR A 58 1.30 10.75 15.81
CA TYR A 58 -0.11 10.57 15.48
C TYR A 58 -0.87 9.84 16.58
N GLY A 59 -0.21 9.27 17.59
CA GLY A 59 -0.88 8.60 18.71
C GLY A 59 -0.16 7.35 19.17
N LYS A 60 -0.81 6.54 20.01
CA LYS A 60 -0.15 5.41 20.71
C LYS A 60 -0.63 4.04 20.26
N ASP A 61 -1.77 3.96 19.57
CA ASP A 61 -2.44 2.68 19.31
C ASP A 61 -2.20 2.11 17.92
N LEU A 62 -1.93 2.94 16.91
CA LEU A 62 -1.53 2.49 15.59
C LEU A 62 -0.02 2.70 15.41
N LYS A 63 0.75 1.61 15.38
CA LYS A 63 2.18 1.62 15.09
C LYS A 63 2.49 1.51 13.60
N LEU A 64 1.66 0.78 12.85
CA LEU A 64 1.91 0.50 11.44
C LEU A 64 0.60 0.34 10.65
N ALA A 65 0.40 1.18 9.65
CA ALA A 65 -0.48 0.95 8.52
C ALA A 65 0.35 0.44 7.34
N LEU A 66 0.14 -0.82 6.96
CA LEU A 66 0.90 -1.48 5.90
C LEU A 66 0.11 -1.46 4.59
N PHE A 67 0.54 -0.67 3.62
CA PHE A 67 0.01 -0.73 2.26
C PHE A 67 0.49 -2.02 1.59
N GLN A 68 -0.46 -2.91 1.28
CA GLN A 68 -0.21 -4.19 0.64
C GLN A 68 -0.63 -4.08 -0.83
N PHE A 69 0.33 -3.88 -1.70
CA PHE A 69 0.10 -3.81 -3.14
C PHE A 69 0.04 -5.22 -3.73
N TYR A 70 -1.11 -5.57 -4.27
CA TYR A 70 -1.35 -6.83 -4.98
C TYR A 70 -1.27 -6.57 -6.47
N VAL A 71 -0.21 -7.05 -7.11
CA VAL A 71 0.08 -6.86 -8.54
C VAL A 71 -0.50 -8.02 -9.33
N ASN A 72 -1.50 -7.71 -10.16
CA ASN A 72 -2.30 -8.64 -10.95
C ASN A 72 -2.81 -9.84 -10.14
N PRO A 73 -3.49 -9.62 -8.99
CA PRO A 73 -4.03 -10.73 -8.19
C PRO A 73 -5.01 -11.56 -9.00
N ILE A 74 -5.05 -12.86 -8.73
CA ILE A 74 -6.04 -13.74 -9.35
C ILE A 74 -7.44 -13.44 -8.81
N PHE A 75 -8.49 -13.80 -9.56
CA PHE A 75 -9.89 -13.56 -9.15
C PHE A 75 -10.21 -14.05 -7.73
N PHE A 76 -9.74 -15.23 -7.37
CA PHE A 76 -9.95 -15.76 -6.02
C PHE A 76 -9.30 -14.89 -4.93
N GLU A 77 -8.13 -14.30 -5.18
CA GLU A 77 -7.53 -13.36 -4.25
C GLU A 77 -8.37 -12.08 -4.17
N ILE A 78 -8.77 -11.52 -5.31
CA ILE A 78 -9.61 -10.31 -5.38
C ILE A 78 -10.89 -10.47 -4.54
N ASP A 79 -11.60 -11.59 -4.70
CA ASP A 79 -12.86 -11.87 -4.00
C ASP A 79 -12.67 -11.99 -2.47
N ASN A 80 -11.46 -12.28 -2.00
CA ASN A 80 -11.12 -12.43 -0.59
C ASN A 80 -10.32 -11.25 -0.02
N LEU A 81 -9.96 -10.26 -0.83
CA LEU A 81 -9.26 -9.07 -0.37
C LEU A 81 -10.25 -8.10 0.27
N PRO A 82 -10.11 -7.79 1.58
CA PRO A 82 -10.96 -6.80 2.20
C PRO A 82 -10.56 -5.40 1.71
N GLU A 83 -11.48 -4.43 1.83
CA GLU A 83 -11.15 -3.03 1.58
C GLU A 83 -10.01 -2.53 2.49
N ILE A 84 -10.03 -2.98 3.76
CA ILE A 84 -9.02 -2.78 4.80
C ILE A 84 -9.06 -3.96 5.77
N GLU A 85 -7.90 -4.41 6.25
CA GLU A 85 -7.84 -5.49 7.24
C GLU A 85 -8.32 -5.03 8.63
N ASN A 86 -8.66 -6.00 9.50
CA ASN A 86 -8.92 -5.71 10.90
C ASN A 86 -7.66 -5.25 11.64
N TYR A 87 -7.82 -4.29 12.56
CA TYR A 87 -6.76 -3.89 13.50
C TYR A 87 -6.25 -5.07 14.34
N ARG A 88 -4.95 -5.32 14.25
CA ARG A 88 -4.23 -6.38 14.96
C ARG A 88 -3.67 -5.82 16.26
N LYS A 89 -4.38 -6.06 17.37
CA LYS A 89 -4.10 -5.42 18.67
C LYS A 89 -2.72 -5.74 19.25
N LYS A 90 -2.18 -6.94 19.01
CA LYS A 90 -0.86 -7.34 19.55
C LYS A 90 0.27 -6.60 18.84
N GLU A 91 0.17 -6.49 17.53
CA GLU A 91 1.13 -5.86 16.64
C GLU A 91 0.93 -4.35 16.54
N LYS A 92 -0.26 -3.86 16.92
CA LYS A 92 -0.72 -2.48 16.74
C LYS A 92 -0.69 -2.05 15.27
N SER A 93 -1.15 -2.93 14.37
CA SER A 93 -1.05 -2.72 12.93
C SER A 93 -2.33 -3.01 12.16
N ILE A 94 -2.42 -2.46 10.95
CA ILE A 94 -3.52 -2.65 9.99
C ILE A 94 -2.91 -2.89 8.60
N GLY A 95 -3.36 -3.92 7.90
CA GLY A 95 -3.08 -4.12 6.48
C GLY A 95 -4.08 -3.37 5.60
N ILE A 96 -3.60 -2.73 4.54
CA ILE A 96 -4.39 -1.92 3.63
C ILE A 96 -4.14 -2.43 2.20
N PRO A 97 -5.01 -3.30 1.67
CA PRO A 97 -4.87 -3.82 0.31
C PRO A 97 -5.08 -2.76 -0.77
N ILE A 98 -4.19 -2.73 -1.76
CA ILE A 98 -4.30 -1.92 -2.98
C ILE A 98 -4.05 -2.83 -4.18
N ILE A 99 -5.02 -2.92 -5.08
CA ILE A 99 -4.91 -3.73 -6.30
C ILE A 99 -4.25 -2.92 -7.40
N VAL A 100 -3.24 -3.51 -8.02
CA VAL A 100 -2.47 -2.93 -9.12
C VAL A 100 -2.60 -3.86 -10.32
N ASN A 101 -3.03 -3.35 -11.46
CA ASN A 101 -3.23 -4.13 -12.66
C ASN A 101 -2.98 -3.29 -13.92
N ASP A 102 -3.21 -3.90 -15.09
CA ASP A 102 -2.99 -3.23 -16.36
C ASP A 102 -3.83 -1.96 -16.51
N ASN A 103 -5.11 -2.03 -16.13
CA ASN A 103 -6.08 -0.94 -16.29
C ASN A 103 -5.76 0.31 -15.46
N ASN A 104 -5.12 0.15 -14.29
CA ASN A 104 -4.85 1.25 -13.38
C ASN A 104 -3.37 1.67 -13.33
N PHE A 105 -2.44 0.83 -13.79
CA PHE A 105 -1.01 1.08 -13.66
C PHE A 105 -0.20 0.72 -14.92
N PHE A 106 -0.18 -0.55 -15.36
CA PHE A 106 0.79 -0.96 -16.38
C PHE A 106 0.50 -0.38 -17.77
N SER A 107 -0.77 -0.16 -18.11
CA SER A 107 -1.15 0.48 -19.38
C SER A 107 -1.01 2.01 -19.37
N LYS A 108 -0.61 2.60 -18.22
CA LYS A 108 -0.57 4.05 -18.02
C LYS A 108 0.79 4.66 -18.34
N SER A 109 0.80 5.98 -18.57
CA SER A 109 2.03 6.76 -18.67
C SER A 109 2.75 6.83 -17.32
N GLU A 110 4.02 7.24 -17.33
CA GLU A 110 4.81 7.44 -16.12
C GLU A 110 4.13 8.38 -15.11
N GLU A 111 3.65 9.53 -15.59
CA GLU A 111 2.95 10.53 -14.77
C GLU A 111 1.68 9.93 -14.14
N SER A 112 0.87 9.22 -14.93
CA SER A 112 -0.36 8.59 -14.44
C SER A 112 -0.10 7.43 -13.47
N ARG A 113 1.02 6.71 -13.60
CA ARG A 113 1.43 5.67 -12.63
C ARG A 113 1.77 6.28 -11.27
N ILE A 114 2.51 7.39 -11.28
CA ILE A 114 2.85 8.13 -10.06
C ILE A 114 1.58 8.70 -9.41
N GLU A 115 0.68 9.28 -10.22
CA GLU A 115 -0.60 9.81 -9.75
C GLU A 115 -1.46 8.71 -9.13
N PHE A 116 -1.61 7.56 -9.79
CA PHE A 116 -2.34 6.41 -9.26
C PHE A 116 -1.82 5.99 -7.87
N LEU A 117 -0.50 5.92 -7.67
CA LEU A 117 0.07 5.56 -6.37
C LEU A 117 -0.28 6.57 -5.28
N LYS A 118 -0.17 7.87 -5.59
CA LYS A 118 -0.52 8.94 -4.65
C LYS A 118 -2.01 8.90 -4.30
N GLU A 119 -2.87 8.81 -5.30
CA GLU A 119 -4.33 8.81 -5.12
C GLU A 119 -4.82 7.57 -4.38
N SER A 120 -4.35 6.38 -4.76
CA SER A 120 -4.77 5.12 -4.10
C SER A 120 -4.40 5.11 -2.61
N ILE A 121 -3.22 5.62 -2.26
CA ILE A 121 -2.80 5.77 -0.85
C ILE A 121 -3.67 6.77 -0.11
N LEU A 122 -3.96 7.92 -0.71
CA LEU A 122 -4.79 8.95 -0.09
C LEU A 122 -6.25 8.52 0.10
N GLN A 123 -6.83 7.80 -0.87
CA GLN A 123 -8.18 7.25 -0.78
C GLN A 123 -8.30 6.26 0.37
N LYS A 124 -7.28 5.42 0.60
CA LYS A 124 -7.28 4.43 1.69
C LYS A 124 -7.22 5.04 3.09
N MET A 125 -6.93 6.33 3.21
CA MET A 125 -7.00 7.02 4.50
C MET A 125 -8.43 7.12 5.02
N ASP A 126 -9.45 7.14 4.15
CA ASP A 126 -10.86 7.13 4.56
C ASP A 126 -11.21 5.83 5.29
N SER A 127 -10.87 4.68 4.70
CA SER A 127 -11.09 3.37 5.31
C SER A 127 -10.29 3.22 6.62
N LEU A 128 -9.07 3.77 6.69
CA LEU A 128 -8.27 3.76 7.92
C LEU A 128 -8.94 4.57 9.04
N GLU A 129 -9.48 5.74 8.71
CA GLU A 129 -10.17 6.62 9.65
C GLU A 129 -11.41 5.93 10.26
N GLU A 130 -12.19 5.23 9.44
CA GLU A 130 -13.33 4.45 9.91
C GLU A 130 -12.93 3.36 10.89
N VAL A 131 -11.85 2.62 10.61
CA VAL A 131 -11.34 1.57 11.50
C VAL A 131 -10.87 2.17 12.82
N VAL A 132 -10.11 3.26 12.78
CA VAL A 132 -9.62 3.99 13.98
C VAL A 132 -10.79 4.45 14.84
N LYS A 133 -11.81 5.09 14.24
CA LYS A 133 -13.02 5.53 14.94
C LYS A 133 -13.80 4.37 15.54
N LYS A 134 -14.07 3.32 14.77
CA LYS A 134 -14.82 2.13 15.20
C LYS A 134 -14.14 1.40 16.35
N LYS A 135 -12.80 1.33 16.33
CA LYS A 135 -12.00 0.67 17.36
C LYS A 135 -11.60 1.60 18.51
N LYS A 136 -11.91 2.90 18.42
CA LYS A 136 -11.55 3.94 19.39
C LYS A 136 -10.05 3.98 19.68
N LEU A 137 -9.24 3.90 18.63
CA LEU A 137 -7.78 3.95 18.76
C LEU A 137 -7.32 5.39 19.01
N ASP A 138 -6.33 5.56 19.89
CA ASP A 138 -5.59 6.80 20.05
C ASP A 138 -4.69 7.01 18.81
N THR A 139 -5.27 7.54 17.73
CA THR A 139 -4.60 7.86 16.46
C THR A 139 -5.30 9.04 15.75
N ASP A 140 -4.59 10.16 15.58
CA ASP A 140 -5.02 11.34 14.85
C ASP A 140 -4.84 11.15 13.34
N VAL A 141 -5.83 10.52 12.72
CA VAL A 141 -5.85 10.25 11.28
C VAL A 141 -6.00 11.54 10.46
N GLU A 142 -6.63 12.59 11.01
CA GLU A 142 -6.76 13.87 10.32
C GLU A 142 -5.41 14.56 10.15
N LEU A 143 -4.61 14.61 11.21
CA LEU A 143 -3.24 15.13 11.16
C LEU A 143 -2.37 14.28 10.24
N LEU A 144 -2.45 12.95 10.37
CA LEU A 144 -1.73 12.00 9.51
C LEU A 144 -2.04 12.23 8.03
N ARG A 145 -3.31 12.39 7.67
CA ARG A 145 -3.74 12.66 6.30
C ARG A 145 -3.21 14.01 5.80
N LYS A 146 -3.27 15.07 6.61
CA LYS A 146 -2.75 16.40 6.24
C LYS A 146 -1.26 16.36 5.94
N ASP A 147 -0.48 15.65 6.76
CA ASP A 147 0.96 15.52 6.54
C ASP A 147 1.28 14.63 5.34
N LEU A 148 0.53 13.53 5.16
CA LEU A 148 0.64 12.67 3.98
C LEU A 148 0.38 13.44 2.68
N VAL A 149 -0.66 14.29 2.63
CA VAL A 149 -0.95 15.14 1.46
C VAL A 149 0.21 16.11 1.19
N LYS A 150 0.80 16.72 2.22
CA LYS A 150 1.97 17.61 2.02
C LYS A 150 3.18 16.84 1.51
N LEU A 151 3.34 15.60 1.94
CA LEU A 151 4.47 14.75 1.62
C LEU A 151 4.41 14.19 0.20
N LEU A 152 3.19 13.96 -0.31
CA LEU A 152 2.94 13.42 -1.65
C LEU A 152 2.75 14.51 -2.73
N LYS A 153 2.75 15.80 -2.36
CA LYS A 153 2.81 16.90 -3.33
C LYS A 153 4.16 16.93 -4.02
#